data_AF-A0A2T2Q5Q0-F1
#
_entry.id   AF-A0A2T2Q5Q0-F1
#
_cell.length_a   1.000
_cell.length_b   1.000
_cell.length_c   1.000
_cell.angle_alpha   90.00
_cell.angle_beta   90.00
_cell.angle_gamma   90.00
#
_symmetry.space_group_name_H-M   'P 1'
#
loop_
_entity.id
_entity.type
_entity.pdbx_description
1 polymer ?
#
loop_
_entity_poly.entity_id
_entity_poly.type
_entity_poly.pdbx_seq_one_letter_code
_entity_poly.pdbx_strand_id
1 'polypeptide(L)'
;MTDLAQLQAQIIADIAAAANEAALEVVRVAALGKKGSISALLATLGKMSPDERKTQGAAINQAKDEVTAALAARRDVLKSAALDARLASETVDVTLPLRDAPTEAGRIHPLSQVWDELTTIFADMGFSVAEGPDIETDDYNFTKLNFPEGHPAREMHDTFFFHPKEDGSRMLLRTHTSPVQVRTMLSQKPPIRVICPGRTYRIDSDATHTPQFHQVEGLVIDKTSHLGHLKWILHEFCKAFFEVDHISMRFRPSFFPFTEPSLEVDIQCRRDKGEIRFGEGEDWLEILGCGMVHPNVLRACGIDPDEYQGFAWGMGIDRIAMLKYGIADLRQLFDSDVRWLSHYGFKPLEVPTLAGGLSS
;
A
#
# COMPACT_ATOMS: atom_id res chain seq x y z
N MET A 1 -35.39 -70.00 31.73
CA MET A 1 -35.76 -68.85 30.86
C MET A 1 -35.91 -67.54 31.64
N THR A 2 -36.33 -67.56 32.91
CA THR A 2 -36.52 -66.36 33.76
C THR A 2 -35.24 -65.56 34.07
N ASP A 3 -34.07 -66.22 34.11
CA ASP A 3 -32.79 -65.60 34.50
C ASP A 3 -32.17 -64.74 33.38
N LEU A 4 -32.22 -65.19 32.12
CA LEU A 4 -31.66 -64.45 30.98
C LEU A 4 -32.42 -63.14 30.71
N ALA A 5 -33.75 -63.17 30.78
CA ALA A 5 -34.58 -61.99 30.57
C ALA A 5 -34.35 -60.93 31.66
N GLN A 6 -34.17 -61.36 32.92
CA GLN A 6 -33.86 -60.47 34.03
C GLN A 6 -32.47 -59.84 33.89
N LEU A 7 -31.46 -60.63 33.52
CA LEU A 7 -30.11 -60.14 33.25
C LEU A 7 -30.10 -59.13 32.10
N GLN A 8 -30.80 -59.43 31.01
CA GLN A 8 -30.89 -58.54 29.86
C GLN A 8 -31.56 -57.20 30.23
N ALA A 9 -32.68 -57.25 30.96
CA ALA A 9 -33.37 -56.05 31.42
C ALA A 9 -32.47 -55.17 32.31
N GLN A 10 -31.69 -55.79 33.19
CA GLN A 10 -30.73 -55.07 34.04
C GLN A 10 -29.64 -54.40 33.21
N ILE A 11 -29.04 -55.11 32.25
CA ILE A 11 -27.99 -54.54 31.38
C ILE A 11 -28.55 -53.36 30.56
N ILE A 12 -29.76 -53.49 30.01
CA ILE A 12 -30.42 -52.40 29.28
C ILE A 12 -30.66 -51.19 30.19
N ALA A 13 -31.07 -51.41 31.45
CA ALA A 13 -31.22 -50.34 32.43
C ALA A 13 -29.87 -49.66 32.76
N ASP A 14 -28.79 -50.44 32.93
CA ASP A 14 -27.45 -49.93 33.21
C ASP A 14 -26.90 -49.11 32.01
N ILE A 15 -27.17 -49.55 30.78
CA ILE A 15 -26.86 -48.80 29.55
C ILE A 15 -27.61 -47.46 29.57
N ALA A 16 -28.91 -47.47 29.85
CA ALA A 16 -29.71 -46.25 29.90
C ALA A 16 -29.23 -45.28 30.99
N ALA A 17 -28.77 -45.80 32.13
CA ALA A 17 -28.27 -45.01 33.26
C ALA A 17 -26.84 -44.46 33.07
N ALA A 18 -26.06 -44.97 32.10
CA ALA A 18 -24.70 -44.50 31.86
C ALA A 18 -24.68 -43.00 31.49
N ALA A 19 -23.99 -42.20 32.30
CA ALA A 19 -23.98 -40.73 32.21
C ALA A 19 -22.95 -40.17 31.21
N ASN A 20 -21.95 -40.96 30.80
CA ASN A 20 -20.89 -40.56 29.88
C ASN A 20 -20.26 -41.80 29.21
N GLU A 21 -19.42 -41.58 28.20
CA GLU A 21 -18.78 -42.67 27.45
C GLU A 21 -17.95 -43.61 28.35
N ALA A 22 -17.30 -43.09 29.40
CA ALA A 22 -16.54 -43.92 30.34
C ALA A 22 -17.45 -44.84 31.16
N ALA A 23 -18.60 -44.34 31.64
CA ALA A 23 -19.60 -45.13 32.35
C ALA A 23 -20.23 -46.19 31.43
N LEU A 24 -20.48 -45.85 30.17
CA LEU A 24 -21.01 -46.79 29.17
C LEU A 24 -20.00 -47.91 28.87
N GLU A 25 -18.70 -47.57 28.82
CA GLU A 25 -17.63 -48.54 28.61
C GLU A 25 -17.51 -49.54 29.76
N VAL A 26 -17.72 -49.09 31.01
CA VAL A 26 -17.79 -49.99 32.18
C VAL A 26 -18.93 -51.00 32.02
N VAL A 27 -20.12 -50.56 31.58
CA VAL A 27 -21.27 -51.44 31.33
C VAL A 27 -20.98 -52.43 30.19
N ARG A 28 -20.36 -51.97 29.09
CA ARG A 28 -19.94 -52.80 27.97
C ARG A 28 -18.98 -53.92 28.42
N VAL A 29 -17.97 -53.58 29.21
CA VAL A 29 -16.97 -54.54 29.71
C VAL A 29 -17.63 -55.55 30.66
N ALA A 30 -18.53 -55.10 31.53
CA ALA A 30 -19.26 -55.97 32.47
C ALA A 30 -20.23 -56.94 31.78
N ALA A 31 -20.85 -56.54 30.67
CA ALA A 31 -21.78 -57.39 29.92
C ALA A 31 -21.08 -58.28 28.87
N LEU A 32 -20.21 -57.69 28.03
CA LEU A 32 -19.64 -58.30 26.82
C LEU A 32 -18.13 -58.54 26.89
N GLY A 33 -17.46 -58.17 28.00
CA GLY A 33 -16.03 -58.42 28.17
C GLY A 33 -15.69 -59.90 28.29
N LYS A 34 -14.38 -60.24 28.40
CA LYS A 34 -13.91 -61.63 28.48
C LYS A 34 -14.52 -62.44 29.63
N LYS A 35 -14.85 -61.78 30.75
CA LYS A 35 -15.54 -62.34 31.93
C LYS A 35 -16.94 -61.75 32.12
N GLY A 36 -17.49 -61.12 31.07
CA GLY A 36 -18.77 -60.44 31.15
C GLY A 36 -19.94 -61.41 31.32
N SER A 37 -21.05 -60.93 31.87
CA SER A 37 -22.21 -61.77 32.19
C SER A 37 -22.80 -62.50 30.97
N ILE A 38 -22.88 -61.85 29.80
CA ILE A 38 -23.34 -62.47 28.55
C ILE A 38 -22.26 -63.41 27.97
N SER A 39 -20.99 -63.02 28.04
CA SER A 39 -19.86 -63.87 27.62
C SER A 39 -19.76 -65.16 28.45
N ALA A 40 -20.06 -65.10 29.75
CA ALA A 40 -20.12 -66.25 30.64
C ALA A 40 -21.25 -67.21 30.23
N LEU A 41 -22.42 -66.67 29.87
CA LEU A 41 -23.53 -67.48 29.35
C LEU A 41 -23.19 -68.15 28.02
N LEU A 42 -22.55 -67.44 27.09
CA LEU A 42 -22.06 -68.02 25.83
C LEU A 42 -21.07 -69.18 26.04
N ALA A 43 -20.21 -69.10 27.07
CA ALA A 43 -19.27 -70.17 27.41
C ALA A 43 -19.95 -71.46 27.88
N THR A 44 -21.18 -71.37 28.42
CA THR A 44 -21.95 -72.56 28.86
C THR A 44 -22.48 -73.39 27.69
N LEU A 45 -22.65 -72.80 26.50
CA LEU A 45 -23.17 -73.47 25.30
C LEU A 45 -22.29 -74.65 24.84
N GLY A 46 -21.00 -74.66 25.19
CA GLY A 46 -20.09 -75.76 24.87
C GLY A 46 -20.36 -77.05 25.65
N LYS A 47 -21.16 -76.98 26.73
CA LYS A 47 -21.50 -78.11 27.61
C LYS A 47 -22.93 -78.64 27.40
N MET A 48 -23.70 -78.05 26.50
CA MET A 48 -25.11 -78.38 26.26
C MET A 48 -25.29 -79.44 25.18
N SER A 49 -26.41 -80.19 25.24
CA SER A 49 -26.81 -81.11 24.18
C SER A 49 -27.18 -80.36 22.89
N PRO A 50 -27.18 -81.01 21.71
CA PRO A 50 -27.49 -80.36 20.43
C PRO A 50 -28.84 -79.63 20.39
N ASP A 51 -29.88 -80.22 20.99
CA ASP A 51 -31.23 -79.64 21.02
C ASP A 51 -31.32 -78.45 21.98
N GLU A 52 -30.73 -78.55 23.18
CA GLU A 52 -30.69 -77.45 24.15
C GLU A 52 -29.88 -76.27 23.62
N ARG A 53 -28.76 -76.54 22.94
CA ARG A 53 -27.89 -75.54 22.32
C ARG A 53 -28.60 -74.77 21.22
N LYS A 54 -29.51 -75.41 20.47
CA LYS A 54 -30.31 -74.77 19.42
C LYS A 54 -31.27 -73.72 20.00
N THR A 55 -31.95 -74.03 21.09
CA THR A 55 -32.90 -73.12 21.75
C THR A 55 -32.23 -72.07 22.63
N GLN A 56 -31.30 -72.47 23.51
CA GLN A 56 -30.63 -71.55 24.45
C GLN A 56 -29.58 -70.68 23.74
N GLY A 57 -28.88 -71.22 22.74
CA GLY A 57 -27.92 -70.46 21.95
C GLY A 57 -28.57 -69.35 21.13
N ALA A 58 -29.75 -69.61 20.56
CA ALA A 58 -30.51 -68.58 19.86
C ALA A 58 -30.92 -67.44 20.81
N ALA A 59 -31.46 -67.77 21.98
CA ALA A 59 -31.87 -66.77 22.98
C ALA A 59 -30.70 -65.93 23.51
N ILE A 60 -29.54 -66.54 23.78
CA ILE A 60 -28.36 -65.81 24.29
C ILE A 60 -27.75 -64.92 23.19
N ASN A 61 -27.70 -65.39 21.93
CA ASN A 61 -27.24 -64.55 20.82
C ASN A 61 -28.18 -63.37 20.57
N GLN A 62 -29.49 -63.59 20.63
CA GLN A 62 -30.47 -62.51 20.52
C GLN A 62 -30.28 -61.46 21.63
N ALA A 63 -30.13 -61.89 22.89
CA ALA A 63 -29.88 -60.97 24.01
C ALA A 63 -28.55 -60.20 23.83
N LYS A 64 -27.50 -60.85 23.32
CA LYS A 64 -26.23 -60.19 22.98
C LYS A 64 -26.41 -59.13 21.91
N ASP A 65 -27.15 -59.43 20.85
CA ASP A 65 -27.37 -58.51 19.73
C ASP A 65 -28.20 -57.30 20.18
N GLU A 66 -29.24 -57.51 20.98
CA GLU A 66 -30.06 -56.45 21.56
C GLU A 66 -29.25 -55.54 22.51
N VAL A 67 -28.40 -56.13 23.37
CA VAL A 67 -27.48 -55.37 24.24
C VAL A 67 -26.43 -54.60 23.43
N THR A 68 -25.90 -55.20 22.37
CA THR A 68 -24.92 -54.55 21.49
C THR A 68 -25.55 -53.36 20.76
N ALA A 69 -26.78 -53.51 20.27
CA ALA A 69 -27.54 -52.44 19.64
C ALA A 69 -27.85 -51.31 20.64
N ALA A 70 -28.26 -51.64 21.87
CA ALA A 70 -28.52 -50.66 22.93
C ALA A 70 -27.26 -49.87 23.32
N LEU A 71 -26.11 -50.55 23.44
CA LEU A 71 -24.81 -49.90 23.69
C LEU A 71 -24.43 -48.94 22.56
N ALA A 72 -24.59 -49.36 21.30
CA ALA A 72 -24.29 -48.51 20.15
C ALA A 72 -25.19 -47.25 20.14
N ALA A 73 -26.50 -47.44 20.29
CA ALA A 73 -27.46 -46.34 20.33
C ALA A 73 -27.17 -45.35 21.48
N ARG A 74 -26.87 -45.85 22.69
CA ARG A 74 -26.54 -45.00 23.83
C ARG A 74 -25.22 -44.24 23.63
N ARG A 75 -24.22 -44.89 23.04
CA ARG A 75 -22.94 -44.24 22.72
C ARG A 75 -23.14 -43.07 21.78
N ASP A 76 -23.97 -43.23 20.76
CA ASP A 76 -24.21 -42.17 19.78
C ASP A 76 -24.95 -40.97 20.42
N VAL A 77 -25.90 -41.23 21.33
CA VAL A 77 -26.55 -40.18 22.14
C VAL A 77 -25.54 -39.43 23.00
N LEU A 78 -24.67 -40.15 23.72
CA LEU A 78 -23.67 -39.54 24.60
C LEU A 78 -22.63 -38.73 23.82
N LYS A 79 -22.22 -39.22 22.64
CA LYS A 79 -21.33 -38.48 21.73
C LYS A 79 -21.95 -37.19 21.23
N SER A 80 -23.22 -37.22 20.81
CA SER A 80 -23.92 -36.01 20.37
C SER A 80 -24.00 -34.99 21.52
N ALA A 81 -24.41 -35.42 22.71
CA ALA A 81 -24.52 -34.54 23.86
C ALA A 81 -23.16 -33.93 24.29
N ALA A 82 -22.08 -34.72 24.22
CA ALA A 82 -20.73 -34.23 24.49
C ALA A 82 -20.26 -33.22 23.43
N LEU A 83 -20.58 -33.45 22.16
CA LEU A 83 -20.29 -32.51 21.08
C LEU A 83 -21.07 -31.20 21.26
N ASP A 84 -22.37 -31.27 21.54
CA ASP A 84 -23.22 -30.08 21.74
C ASP A 84 -22.73 -29.25 22.94
N ALA A 85 -22.38 -29.91 24.05
CA ALA A 85 -21.80 -29.23 25.21
C ALA A 85 -20.47 -28.55 24.88
N ARG A 86 -19.62 -29.20 24.08
CA ARG A 86 -18.36 -28.64 23.61
C ARG A 86 -18.58 -27.42 22.70
N LEU A 87 -19.49 -27.53 21.71
CA LEU A 87 -19.84 -26.44 20.81
C LEU A 87 -20.40 -25.23 21.57
N ALA A 88 -21.26 -25.47 22.56
CA ALA A 88 -21.78 -24.40 23.42
C ALA A 88 -20.66 -23.72 24.23
N SER A 89 -19.68 -24.48 24.73
CA SER A 89 -18.54 -23.93 25.48
C SER A 89 -17.51 -23.20 24.62
N GLU A 90 -17.38 -23.60 23.36
CA GLU A 90 -16.45 -23.01 22.37
C GLU A 90 -17.12 -21.92 21.53
N THR A 91 -18.37 -21.55 21.85
CA THR A 91 -19.07 -20.45 21.16
C THR A 91 -18.38 -19.12 21.47
N VAL A 92 -17.97 -18.42 20.42
CA VAL A 92 -17.35 -17.10 20.50
C VAL A 92 -18.26 -16.05 19.88
N ASP A 93 -18.13 -14.81 20.32
CA ASP A 93 -18.78 -13.68 19.66
C ASP A 93 -18.00 -13.33 18.38
N VAL A 94 -18.51 -13.81 17.24
CA VAL A 94 -17.96 -13.55 15.91
C VAL A 94 -18.16 -12.11 15.43
N THR A 95 -18.89 -11.28 16.19
CA THR A 95 -19.09 -9.86 15.89
C THR A 95 -18.04 -8.95 16.53
N LEU A 96 -17.18 -9.49 17.40
CA LEU A 96 -16.11 -8.71 17.99
C LEU A 96 -15.16 -8.18 16.91
N PRO A 97 -14.79 -6.89 16.97
CA PRO A 97 -13.85 -6.32 16.02
C PRO A 97 -12.50 -7.03 16.13
N LEU A 98 -11.93 -7.36 14.97
CA LEU A 98 -10.54 -7.80 14.90
C LEU A 98 -9.63 -6.64 15.26
N ARG A 99 -8.47 -6.96 15.84
CA ARG A 99 -7.41 -5.95 15.96
C ARG A 99 -6.90 -5.66 14.56
N ASP A 100 -6.84 -4.39 14.20
CA ASP A 100 -6.24 -3.97 12.94
C ASP A 100 -4.83 -4.51 12.85
N ALA A 101 -4.52 -5.18 11.73
CA ALA A 101 -3.16 -5.58 11.45
C ALA A 101 -2.29 -4.33 11.31
N PRO A 102 -0.99 -4.38 11.65
CA PRO A 102 -0.09 -3.24 11.45
C PRO A 102 -0.10 -2.69 10.02
N THR A 103 -0.34 -3.54 9.01
CA THR A 103 -0.48 -3.17 7.61
C THR A 103 -1.74 -2.36 7.31
N GLU A 104 -2.81 -2.54 8.09
CA GLU A 104 -4.07 -1.79 7.97
C GLU A 104 -4.03 -0.46 8.76
N ALA A 105 -3.18 -0.37 9.78
CA ALA A 105 -3.01 0.83 10.59
C ALA A 105 -1.92 1.77 10.06
N GLY A 106 -0.85 1.22 9.47
CA GLY A 106 0.25 1.98 8.90
C GLY A 106 -0.22 2.89 7.77
N ARG A 107 0.43 4.05 7.64
CA ARG A 107 0.12 5.04 6.60
C ARG A 107 1.38 5.59 5.98
N ILE A 108 1.39 5.68 4.65
CA ILE A 108 2.40 6.34 3.84
C ILE A 108 2.03 7.81 3.71
N HIS A 109 3.03 8.68 3.81
CA HIS A 109 2.82 10.12 3.70
C HIS A 109 2.37 10.51 2.28
N PRO A 110 1.41 11.45 2.10
CA PRO A 110 0.94 11.84 0.77
C PRO A 110 2.04 12.29 -0.19
N LEU A 111 3.10 12.95 0.33
CA LEU A 111 4.25 13.32 -0.51
C LEU A 111 5.02 12.12 -1.03
N SER A 112 5.14 11.04 -0.24
CA SER A 112 5.75 9.80 -0.70
C SER A 112 4.88 9.11 -1.74
N GLN A 113 3.56 9.12 -1.57
CA GLN A 113 2.62 8.62 -2.58
C GLN A 113 2.78 9.37 -3.91
N VAL A 114 2.76 10.71 -3.88
CA VAL A 114 2.95 11.52 -5.09
C VAL A 114 4.31 11.25 -5.74
N TRP A 115 5.36 11.04 -4.95
CA TRP A 115 6.67 10.68 -5.47
C TRP A 115 6.65 9.36 -6.25
N ASP A 116 5.98 8.34 -5.72
CA ASP A 116 5.85 7.03 -6.35
C ASP A 116 4.95 7.10 -7.61
N GLU A 117 3.86 7.87 -7.56
CA GLU A 117 3.00 8.13 -8.70
C GLU A 117 3.75 8.83 -9.85
N LEU A 118 4.47 9.92 -9.53
CA LEU A 118 5.33 10.64 -10.48
C LEU A 118 6.34 9.69 -11.12
N THR A 119 7.04 8.92 -10.29
CA THR A 119 8.06 7.97 -10.74
C THR A 119 7.46 6.94 -11.68
N THR A 120 6.28 6.41 -11.34
CA THR A 120 5.57 5.42 -12.15
C THR A 120 5.18 5.97 -13.52
N ILE A 121 4.58 7.17 -13.57
CA ILE A 121 4.16 7.80 -14.82
C ILE A 121 5.37 8.09 -15.72
N PHE A 122 6.41 8.71 -15.18
CA PHE A 122 7.58 9.09 -15.98
C PHE A 122 8.43 7.88 -16.37
N ALA A 123 8.49 6.83 -15.55
CA ALA A 123 9.16 5.58 -15.91
C ALA A 123 8.51 4.92 -17.13
N ASP A 124 7.18 4.94 -17.24
CA ASP A 124 6.46 4.44 -18.43
C ASP A 124 6.79 5.26 -19.69
N MET A 125 7.04 6.56 -19.53
CA MET A 125 7.55 7.44 -20.59
C MET A 125 9.07 7.30 -20.84
N GLY A 126 9.75 6.36 -20.18
CA GLY A 126 11.16 6.05 -20.37
C GLY A 126 12.14 6.97 -19.63
N PHE A 127 11.69 7.67 -18.58
CA PHE A 127 12.57 8.44 -17.71
C PHE A 127 13.20 7.58 -16.63
N SER A 128 14.44 7.88 -16.29
CA SER A 128 15.07 7.37 -15.07
C SER A 128 15.05 8.45 -13.97
N VAL A 129 15.10 8.02 -12.71
CA VAL A 129 15.25 8.93 -11.57
C VAL A 129 16.72 9.28 -11.39
N ALA A 130 17.02 10.57 -11.24
CA ALA A 130 18.33 11.10 -10.87
C ALA A 130 18.24 11.82 -9.53
N GLU A 131 19.23 11.61 -8.67
CA GLU A 131 19.29 12.21 -7.33
C GLU A 131 20.56 13.03 -7.16
N GLY A 132 20.53 13.98 -6.24
CA GLY A 132 21.70 14.77 -5.89
C GLY A 132 21.56 15.41 -4.50
N PRO A 133 22.65 16.03 -4.01
CA PRO A 133 22.71 16.53 -2.65
C PRO A 133 21.76 17.71 -2.42
N ASP A 134 21.34 17.89 -1.16
CA ASP A 134 20.57 19.07 -0.73
C ASP A 134 21.45 20.32 -0.56
N ILE A 135 22.72 20.11 -0.21
CA ILE A 135 23.73 21.18 -0.06
C ILE A 135 24.51 21.30 -1.37
N GLU A 136 24.45 22.47 -1.99
CA GLU A 136 25.05 22.76 -3.29
C GLU A 136 26.04 23.92 -3.25
N THR A 137 26.80 24.06 -4.35
CA THR A 137 27.59 25.27 -4.62
C THR A 137 26.78 26.25 -5.47
N ASP A 138 27.15 27.54 -5.43
CA ASP A 138 26.60 28.56 -6.33
C ASP A 138 26.78 28.18 -7.82
N ASP A 139 27.87 27.50 -8.16
CA ASP A 139 28.16 27.09 -9.53
C ASP A 139 27.09 26.14 -10.08
N TYR A 140 26.74 25.08 -9.34
CA TYR A 140 25.71 24.13 -9.74
C TYR A 140 24.28 24.69 -9.62
N ASN A 141 24.01 25.48 -8.57
CA ASN A 141 22.66 26.00 -8.32
C ASN A 141 22.29 27.22 -9.16
N PHE A 142 23.25 27.98 -9.67
CA PHE A 142 22.95 29.21 -10.40
C PHE A 142 23.80 29.41 -11.64
N THR A 143 25.13 29.36 -11.54
CA THR A 143 26.01 29.78 -12.64
C THR A 143 25.91 28.89 -13.87
N LYS A 144 25.92 27.56 -13.70
CA LYS A 144 25.70 26.61 -14.81
C LYS A 144 24.27 26.64 -15.36
N LEU A 145 23.33 27.21 -14.60
CA LEU A 145 21.94 27.43 -14.98
C LEU A 145 21.71 28.85 -15.52
N ASN A 146 22.78 29.53 -15.95
CA ASN A 146 22.73 30.80 -16.68
C ASN A 146 22.07 31.96 -15.88
N PHE A 147 22.01 31.86 -14.55
CA PHE A 147 21.62 32.99 -13.72
C PHE A 147 22.71 34.06 -13.78
N PRO A 148 22.39 35.35 -13.98
CA PRO A 148 23.38 36.41 -13.95
C PRO A 148 23.88 36.70 -12.52
N GLU A 149 25.07 37.30 -12.41
CA GLU A 149 25.56 37.89 -11.16
C GLU A 149 24.59 39.01 -10.73
N GLY A 150 24.08 38.96 -9.50
CA GLY A 150 23.06 39.91 -9.00
C GLY A 150 21.60 39.55 -9.32
N HIS A 151 21.32 38.34 -9.81
CA HIS A 151 19.94 37.86 -9.91
C HIS A 151 19.28 37.77 -8.51
N PRO A 152 18.02 38.20 -8.32
CA PRO A 152 17.35 38.18 -7.01
C PRO A 152 17.39 36.81 -6.32
N ALA A 153 17.16 35.73 -7.08
CA ALA A 153 17.25 34.36 -6.54
C ALA A 153 18.62 33.99 -5.93
N ARG A 154 19.71 34.70 -6.27
CA ARG A 154 21.05 34.51 -5.68
C ARG A 154 21.26 35.32 -4.39
N GLU A 155 20.28 36.13 -3.98
CA GLU A 155 20.40 37.01 -2.83
C GLU A 155 20.06 36.29 -1.51
N MET A 156 20.56 36.86 -0.40
CA MET A 156 20.38 36.30 0.94
C MET A 156 18.95 36.37 1.47
N HIS A 157 18.05 37.10 0.81
CA HIS A 157 16.65 37.16 1.22
C HIS A 157 15.83 35.96 0.72
N ASP A 158 16.32 35.22 -0.29
CA ASP A 158 15.63 34.08 -0.90
C ASP A 158 16.33 32.73 -0.64
N THR A 159 17.66 32.74 -0.46
CA THR A 159 18.48 31.52 -0.38
C THR A 159 19.19 31.34 0.97
N PHE A 160 19.11 30.13 1.54
CA PHE A 160 19.86 29.76 2.74
C PHE A 160 21.33 29.49 2.40
N PHE A 161 22.21 30.43 2.76
CA PHE A 161 23.66 30.29 2.63
C PHE A 161 24.31 29.79 3.93
N PHE A 162 25.32 28.93 3.79
CA PHE A 162 26.21 28.57 4.89
C PHE A 162 27.26 29.67 5.13
N HIS A 163 27.95 29.59 6.27
CA HIS A 163 29.10 30.43 6.52
C HIS A 163 30.16 30.26 5.41
N PRO A 164 30.81 31.37 4.98
CA PRO A 164 31.90 31.29 4.02
C PRO A 164 33.03 30.41 4.53
N LYS A 165 33.60 29.62 3.61
CA LYS A 165 34.85 28.90 3.79
C LYS A 165 36.02 29.89 3.79
N GLU A 166 37.20 29.41 4.18
CA GLU A 166 38.43 30.22 4.21
C GLU A 166 38.80 30.80 2.85
N ASP A 167 38.45 30.12 1.76
CA ASP A 167 38.66 30.56 0.37
C ASP A 167 37.62 31.60 -0.12
N GLY A 168 36.69 32.01 0.73
CA GLY A 168 35.61 32.96 0.42
C GLY A 168 34.39 32.34 -0.25
N SER A 169 34.45 31.08 -0.69
CA SER A 169 33.30 30.37 -1.26
C SER A 169 32.25 30.05 -0.18
N ARG A 170 30.98 29.96 -0.59
CA ARG A 170 29.86 29.61 0.28
C ARG A 170 29.09 28.45 -0.31
N MET A 171 28.73 27.50 0.54
CA MET A 171 27.74 26.49 0.20
C MET A 171 26.34 27.09 0.44
N LEU A 172 25.32 26.47 -0.15
CA LEU A 172 23.92 26.84 0.06
C LEU A 172 23.02 25.61 0.11
N LEU A 173 21.82 25.74 0.67
CA LEU A 173 20.76 24.75 0.45
C LEU A 173 20.12 25.01 -0.91
N ARG A 174 19.98 23.98 -1.75
CA ARG A 174 19.48 24.12 -3.12
C ARG A 174 18.07 24.71 -3.14
N THR A 175 17.82 25.65 -4.05
CA THR A 175 16.54 26.36 -4.19
C THR A 175 15.55 25.70 -5.14
N HIS A 176 16.07 24.74 -5.91
CA HIS A 176 15.39 23.92 -6.92
C HIS A 176 16.22 22.65 -7.16
N THR A 177 15.70 21.64 -7.87
CA THR A 177 16.42 20.37 -8.15
C THR A 177 17.22 20.41 -9.45
N SER A 178 17.25 21.54 -10.15
CA SER A 178 18.08 21.77 -11.35
C SER A 178 19.59 21.51 -11.19
N PRO A 179 20.24 21.65 -10.01
CA PRO A 179 21.63 21.19 -9.83
C PRO A 179 21.85 19.74 -10.23
N VAL A 180 20.84 18.88 -10.01
CA VAL A 180 20.89 17.47 -10.41
C VAL A 180 20.92 17.34 -11.92
N GLN A 181 20.15 18.15 -12.65
CA GLN A 181 20.19 18.19 -14.12
C GLN A 181 21.59 18.51 -14.64
N VAL A 182 22.25 19.51 -14.05
CA VAL A 182 23.63 19.91 -14.38
C VAL A 182 24.61 18.76 -14.11
N ARG A 183 24.51 18.12 -12.94
CA ARG A 183 25.34 16.96 -12.59
C ARG A 183 25.14 15.80 -13.55
N THR A 184 23.90 15.52 -13.95
CA THR A 184 23.59 14.48 -14.95
C THR A 184 24.24 14.81 -16.29
N MET A 185 24.08 16.03 -16.80
CA MET A 185 24.72 16.44 -18.06
C MET A 185 26.26 16.40 -18.03
N LEU A 186 26.88 16.64 -16.87
CA LEU A 186 28.34 16.57 -16.71
C LEU A 186 28.88 15.14 -16.59
N SER A 187 28.06 14.20 -16.11
CA SER A 187 28.46 12.81 -15.85
C SER A 187 28.03 11.83 -16.94
N GLN A 188 27.04 12.19 -17.75
CA GLN A 188 26.48 11.36 -18.82
C GLN A 188 26.42 12.14 -20.13
N LYS A 189 26.69 11.46 -21.25
CA LYS A 189 26.48 12.03 -22.59
C LYS A 189 25.03 11.81 -23.06
N PRO A 190 24.44 12.74 -23.84
CA PRO A 190 23.15 12.53 -24.49
C PRO A 190 23.09 11.21 -25.29
N PRO A 191 21.91 10.55 -25.39
CA PRO A 191 20.61 11.02 -24.91
C PRO A 191 20.44 10.93 -23.38
N ILE A 192 19.82 11.95 -22.81
CA ILE A 192 19.48 12.04 -21.38
C ILE A 192 17.96 12.19 -21.27
N ARG A 193 17.35 11.42 -20.38
CA ARG A 193 15.92 11.51 -20.05
C ARG A 193 15.75 11.17 -18.57
N VAL A 194 15.68 12.20 -17.71
CA VAL A 194 15.65 12.03 -16.26
C VAL A 194 14.59 12.88 -15.60
N ILE A 195 14.06 12.39 -14.48
CA ILE A 195 13.38 13.21 -13.48
C ILE A 195 14.24 13.32 -12.22
N CYS A 196 14.19 14.48 -11.58
CA CYS A 196 14.99 14.87 -10.43
C CYS A 196 14.07 15.29 -9.27
N PRO A 197 13.34 14.35 -8.66
CA PRO A 197 12.56 14.65 -7.47
C PRO A 197 13.49 14.91 -6.27
N GLY A 198 13.15 15.87 -5.41
CA GLY A 198 14.04 16.27 -4.31
C GLY A 198 13.48 17.35 -3.41
N ARG A 199 14.09 17.49 -2.23
CA ARG A 199 13.83 18.59 -1.30
C ARG A 199 14.49 19.87 -1.78
N THR A 200 13.82 21.00 -1.61
CA THR A 200 14.28 22.32 -1.99
C THR A 200 13.99 23.30 -0.86
N TYR A 201 14.78 24.36 -0.79
CA TYR A 201 14.80 25.25 0.38
C TYR A 201 14.76 26.71 -0.07
N ARG A 202 13.87 27.50 0.54
CA ARG A 202 13.73 28.93 0.28
C ARG A 202 13.41 29.66 1.58
N ILE A 203 13.84 30.92 1.69
CA ILE A 203 13.54 31.75 2.87
C ILE A 203 12.14 32.33 2.72
N ASP A 204 11.13 31.46 2.81
CA ASP A 204 9.72 31.84 2.76
C ASP A 204 8.89 30.92 3.67
N SER A 205 7.89 31.45 4.35
CA SER A 205 7.07 30.70 5.32
C SER A 205 5.72 31.37 5.54
N ASP A 206 4.68 30.86 4.89
CA ASP A 206 3.29 31.24 5.05
C ASP A 206 2.35 30.01 4.91
N ALA A 207 1.06 30.21 4.63
CA ALA A 207 0.11 29.10 4.47
C ALA A 207 0.30 28.29 3.16
N THR A 208 0.98 28.87 2.18
CA THR A 208 1.21 28.35 0.83
C THR A 208 2.69 28.12 0.51
N HIS A 209 3.59 28.57 1.39
CA HIS A 209 5.04 28.45 1.26
C HIS A 209 5.62 27.91 2.57
N THR A 210 6.54 26.96 2.45
CA THR A 210 7.31 26.42 3.57
C THR A 210 8.80 26.53 3.27
N PRO A 211 9.65 26.70 4.30
CA PRO A 211 11.08 26.94 4.09
C PRO A 211 11.80 25.73 3.51
N GLN A 212 11.18 24.54 3.65
CA GLN A 212 11.50 23.35 2.90
C GLN A 212 10.23 22.84 2.23
N PHE A 213 10.34 22.47 0.95
CA PHE A 213 9.30 21.82 0.17
C PHE A 213 9.97 20.86 -0.82
N HIS A 214 9.20 20.21 -1.67
CA HIS A 214 9.67 19.21 -2.61
C HIS A 214 9.35 19.66 -4.04
N GLN A 215 10.31 19.48 -4.93
CA GLN A 215 10.13 19.68 -6.35
C GLN A 215 10.47 18.42 -7.10
N VAL A 216 9.84 18.28 -8.26
CA VAL A 216 10.27 17.37 -9.30
C VAL A 216 10.55 18.20 -10.54
N GLU A 217 11.72 17.96 -11.11
CA GLU A 217 12.10 18.54 -12.37
C GLU A 217 12.41 17.45 -13.37
N GLY A 218 12.15 17.70 -14.64
CA GLY A 218 12.52 16.78 -15.70
C GLY A 218 13.46 17.42 -16.70
N LEU A 219 14.30 16.59 -17.31
CA LEU A 219 15.25 16.97 -18.34
C LEU A 219 15.24 15.93 -19.45
N VAL A 220 15.09 16.41 -20.69
CA VAL A 220 15.36 15.61 -21.89
C VAL A 220 16.37 16.34 -22.76
N ILE A 221 17.48 15.68 -23.09
CA ILE A 221 18.48 16.17 -24.05
C ILE A 221 18.73 15.09 -25.11
N ASP A 222 18.47 15.41 -26.37
CA ASP A 222 18.78 14.57 -27.54
C ASP A 222 18.88 15.44 -28.81
N LYS A 223 18.90 14.84 -30.01
CA LYS A 223 19.06 15.58 -31.28
C LYS A 223 17.74 16.11 -31.87
N THR A 224 16.61 15.65 -31.37
CA THR A 224 15.27 15.74 -31.98
C THR A 224 14.20 16.36 -31.09
N SER A 225 14.46 16.44 -29.78
CA SER A 225 13.55 16.96 -28.78
C SER A 225 13.18 18.41 -29.06
N HIS A 226 11.89 18.74 -28.97
CA HIS A 226 11.36 20.05 -29.35
C HIS A 226 10.13 20.39 -28.52
N LEU A 227 9.63 21.62 -28.63
CA LEU A 227 8.52 22.11 -27.80
C LEU A 227 7.24 21.25 -27.88
N GLY A 228 6.95 20.66 -29.04
CA GLY A 228 5.83 19.71 -29.18
C GLY A 228 5.95 18.47 -28.27
N HIS A 229 7.16 17.93 -28.09
CA HIS A 229 7.41 16.80 -27.19
C HIS A 229 7.21 17.22 -25.73
N LEU A 230 7.71 18.39 -25.33
CA LEU A 230 7.48 18.96 -24.00
C LEU A 230 5.99 19.07 -23.70
N LYS A 231 5.21 19.68 -24.62
CA LYS A 231 3.76 19.84 -24.45
C LYS A 231 3.05 18.51 -24.29
N TRP A 232 3.41 17.50 -25.10
CA TRP A 232 2.80 16.18 -25.03
C TRP A 232 3.12 15.47 -23.70
N ILE A 233 4.39 15.48 -23.27
CA ILE A 233 4.80 14.84 -22.01
C ILE A 233 4.05 15.44 -20.82
N LEU A 234 3.97 16.77 -20.76
CA LEU A 234 3.26 17.45 -19.68
C LEU A 234 1.76 17.15 -19.71
N HIS A 235 1.16 17.14 -20.91
CA HIS A 235 -0.25 16.80 -21.10
C HIS A 235 -0.56 15.40 -20.58
N GLU A 236 0.18 14.39 -21.03
CA GLU A 236 -0.03 13.01 -20.60
C GLU A 236 0.27 12.81 -19.12
N PHE A 237 1.30 13.48 -18.59
CA PHE A 237 1.60 13.44 -17.17
C PHE A 237 0.44 13.95 -16.33
N CYS A 238 -0.06 15.17 -16.59
CA CYS A 238 -1.14 15.72 -15.78
C CYS A 238 -2.46 14.97 -15.97
N LYS A 239 -2.73 14.47 -17.19
CA LYS A 239 -3.88 13.61 -17.46
C LYS A 239 -3.85 12.35 -16.59
N ALA A 240 -2.72 11.65 -16.57
CA ALA A 240 -2.54 10.44 -15.76
C ALA A 240 -2.56 10.78 -14.27
N PHE A 241 -1.77 11.76 -13.83
CA PHE A 241 -1.63 12.12 -12.42
C PHE A 241 -2.94 12.54 -11.75
N PHE A 242 -3.75 13.37 -12.42
CA PHE A 242 -5.07 13.78 -11.92
C PHE A 242 -6.19 12.79 -12.24
N GLU A 243 -5.89 11.69 -12.94
CA GLU A 243 -6.84 10.64 -13.32
C GLU A 243 -8.09 11.19 -14.03
N VAL A 244 -7.88 12.13 -14.95
CA VAL A 244 -8.93 12.74 -15.78
C VAL A 244 -8.83 12.26 -17.22
N ASP A 245 -9.95 12.00 -17.88
CA ASP A 245 -9.94 11.56 -19.28
C ASP A 245 -9.43 12.65 -20.23
N HIS A 246 -9.72 13.91 -19.91
CA HIS A 246 -9.46 15.08 -20.74
C HIS A 246 -8.94 16.23 -19.86
N ILE A 247 -7.85 16.86 -20.30
CA ILE A 247 -7.24 17.99 -19.60
C ILE A 247 -6.95 19.12 -20.59
N SER A 248 -7.42 20.33 -20.27
CA SER A 248 -7.11 21.51 -21.05
C SER A 248 -5.93 22.23 -20.43
N MET A 249 -4.90 22.49 -21.24
CA MET A 249 -3.69 23.19 -20.83
C MET A 249 -3.50 24.51 -21.55
N ARG A 250 -3.09 25.54 -20.82
CA ARG A 250 -2.75 26.86 -21.34
C ARG A 250 -1.27 27.13 -21.09
N PHE A 251 -0.51 27.29 -22.17
CA PHE A 251 0.91 27.62 -22.14
C PHE A 251 1.08 29.13 -22.34
N ARG A 252 1.60 29.83 -21.34
CA ARG A 252 1.85 31.27 -21.38
C ARG A 252 3.36 31.53 -21.44
N PRO A 253 3.84 32.49 -22.26
CA PRO A 253 5.23 32.92 -22.20
C PRO A 253 5.60 33.38 -20.78
N SER A 254 6.76 32.93 -20.31
CA SER A 254 7.38 33.36 -19.05
C SER A 254 8.89 33.53 -19.26
N PHE A 255 9.66 33.68 -18.20
CA PHE A 255 11.10 33.83 -18.25
C PHE A 255 11.78 33.00 -17.16
N PHE A 256 12.67 32.10 -17.57
CA PHE A 256 13.63 31.44 -16.70
C PHE A 256 15.03 31.56 -17.31
N PRO A 257 16.08 31.93 -16.54
CA PRO A 257 17.42 32.12 -17.10
C PRO A 257 17.99 30.89 -17.84
N PHE A 258 17.55 29.69 -17.47
CA PHE A 258 18.03 28.41 -18.00
C PHE A 258 17.18 27.85 -19.16
N THR A 259 16.11 28.53 -19.60
CA THR A 259 15.31 28.08 -20.76
C THR A 259 14.96 29.20 -21.74
N GLU A 260 14.91 28.87 -23.03
CA GLU A 260 14.47 29.76 -24.11
C GLU A 260 13.97 28.97 -25.33
N PRO A 261 12.68 29.03 -25.71
CA PRO A 261 11.60 29.78 -25.04
C PRO A 261 11.20 29.19 -23.69
N SER A 262 10.80 30.07 -22.78
CA SER A 262 10.26 29.77 -21.44
C SER A 262 8.73 29.90 -21.40
N LEU A 263 8.08 28.99 -20.67
CA LEU A 263 6.61 28.89 -20.56
C LEU A 263 6.19 28.57 -19.13
N GLU A 264 5.05 29.11 -18.72
CA GLU A 264 4.26 28.63 -17.59
C GLU A 264 3.05 27.85 -18.10
N VAL A 265 2.62 26.84 -17.33
CA VAL A 265 1.47 26.01 -17.69
C VAL A 265 0.39 26.12 -16.63
N ASP A 266 -0.78 26.52 -17.11
CA ASP A 266 -2.01 26.49 -16.33
C ASP A 266 -2.90 25.33 -16.80
N ILE A 267 -3.61 24.69 -15.87
CA ILE A 267 -4.61 23.67 -16.16
C ILE A 267 -6.00 24.25 -15.88
N GLN A 268 -6.95 23.91 -16.74
CA GLN A 268 -8.37 24.24 -16.55
C GLN A 268 -8.94 23.51 -15.34
N CYS A 269 -9.64 24.25 -14.48
CA CYS A 269 -10.29 23.69 -13.30
C CYS A 269 -11.61 24.40 -12.95
N ARG A 270 -12.46 23.70 -12.19
CA ARG A 270 -13.58 24.30 -11.47
C ARG A 270 -13.21 24.45 -10.01
N ARG A 271 -13.41 25.65 -9.46
CA ARG A 271 -13.31 25.91 -8.03
C ARG A 271 -14.72 25.95 -7.43
N ASP A 272 -15.06 24.98 -6.57
CA ASP A 272 -16.34 24.98 -5.86
C ASP A 272 -16.15 24.54 -4.40
N LYS A 273 -16.70 25.30 -3.45
CA LYS A 273 -16.76 24.96 -2.01
C LYS A 273 -15.46 24.42 -1.38
N GLY A 274 -14.29 24.89 -1.85
CA GLY A 274 -12.99 24.46 -1.34
C GLY A 274 -12.40 23.22 -2.03
N GLU A 275 -13.08 22.68 -3.04
CA GLU A 275 -12.60 21.61 -3.91
C GLU A 275 -12.16 22.20 -5.26
N ILE A 276 -11.06 21.68 -5.81
CA ILE A 276 -10.57 22.00 -7.15
C ILE A 276 -10.70 20.74 -7.99
N ARG A 277 -11.46 20.81 -9.09
CA ARG A 277 -11.60 19.70 -10.04
C ARG A 277 -10.99 20.05 -11.37
N PHE A 278 -10.04 19.24 -11.83
CA PHE A 278 -9.39 19.41 -13.13
C PHE A 278 -10.25 18.85 -14.27
N GLY A 279 -10.14 19.45 -15.46
CA GLY A 279 -10.91 19.04 -16.64
C GLY A 279 -12.35 19.58 -16.70
N GLU A 280 -12.77 20.33 -15.68
CA GLU A 280 -14.08 20.98 -15.59
C GLU A 280 -13.92 22.50 -15.41
N GLY A 281 -14.99 23.28 -15.61
CA GLY A 281 -15.01 24.71 -15.29
C GLY A 281 -14.31 25.62 -16.30
N GLU A 282 -14.16 26.90 -15.95
CA GLU A 282 -13.55 27.93 -16.82
C GLU A 282 -12.34 28.62 -16.17
N ASP A 283 -12.03 28.28 -14.91
CA ASP A 283 -10.89 28.85 -14.20
C ASP A 283 -9.59 28.18 -14.64
N TRP A 284 -8.49 28.89 -14.45
CA TRP A 284 -7.14 28.40 -14.74
C TRP A 284 -6.30 28.40 -13.46
N LEU A 285 -5.47 27.38 -13.31
CA LEU A 285 -4.56 27.24 -12.20
C LEU A 285 -3.16 26.88 -12.70
N GLU A 286 -2.19 27.75 -12.41
CA GLU A 286 -0.77 27.49 -12.67
C GLU A 286 -0.31 26.26 -11.88
N ILE A 287 0.45 25.39 -12.53
CA ILE A 287 0.97 24.18 -11.88
C ILE A 287 2.47 23.96 -12.06
N LEU A 288 3.07 24.50 -13.11
CA LEU A 288 4.48 24.26 -13.42
C LEU A 288 5.06 25.33 -14.36
N GLY A 289 6.40 25.42 -14.34
CA GLY A 289 7.20 26.13 -15.33
C GLY A 289 7.97 25.16 -16.21
N CYS A 290 8.20 25.51 -17.48
CA CYS A 290 8.93 24.69 -18.43
C CYS A 290 9.55 25.50 -19.58
N GLY A 291 10.39 24.85 -20.39
CA GLY A 291 10.95 25.49 -21.57
C GLY A 291 12.00 24.66 -22.27
N MET A 292 12.47 25.14 -23.42
CA MET A 292 13.61 24.54 -24.12
C MET A 292 14.90 24.94 -23.39
N VAL A 293 15.82 24.01 -23.15
CA VAL A 293 17.07 24.29 -22.40
C VAL A 293 17.90 25.33 -23.13
N HIS A 294 18.31 26.37 -22.41
CA HIS A 294 19.06 27.48 -23.00
C HIS A 294 20.45 27.02 -23.48
N PRO A 295 20.93 27.43 -24.68
CA PRO A 295 22.22 27.00 -25.23
C PRO A 295 23.44 27.22 -24.30
N ASN A 296 23.41 28.26 -23.46
CA ASN A 296 24.45 28.51 -22.46
C ASN A 296 24.55 27.40 -21.42
N VAL A 297 23.42 26.82 -21.00
CA VAL A 297 23.38 25.73 -20.03
C VAL A 297 24.01 24.47 -20.62
N LEU A 298 23.67 24.15 -21.88
CA LEU A 298 24.28 23.03 -22.61
C LEU A 298 25.81 23.22 -22.72
N ARG A 299 26.25 24.40 -23.14
CA ARG A 299 27.69 24.73 -23.22
C ARG A 299 28.40 24.65 -21.87
N ALA A 300 27.77 25.13 -20.80
CA ALA A 300 28.32 25.07 -19.44
C ALA A 300 28.47 23.63 -18.92
N CYS A 301 27.77 22.67 -19.53
CA CYS A 301 27.84 21.24 -19.25
C CYS A 301 28.65 20.45 -20.31
N GLY A 302 29.28 21.12 -21.27
CA GLY A 302 30.09 20.48 -22.31
C GLY A 302 29.27 19.79 -23.42
N ILE A 303 28.01 20.18 -23.60
CA ILE A 303 27.12 19.69 -24.66
C ILE A 303 27.03 20.76 -25.75
N ASP A 304 27.21 20.35 -27.01
CA ASP A 304 27.14 21.24 -28.17
C ASP A 304 25.67 21.58 -28.52
N PRO A 305 25.22 22.84 -28.38
CA PRO A 305 23.86 23.24 -28.70
C PRO A 305 23.52 23.23 -30.20
N ASP A 306 24.53 23.14 -31.08
CA ASP A 306 24.31 23.01 -32.52
C ASP A 306 24.02 21.55 -32.93
N GLU A 307 24.38 20.58 -32.07
CA GLU A 307 24.11 19.14 -32.29
C GLU A 307 22.95 18.62 -31.42
N TYR A 308 22.84 19.12 -30.18
CA TYR A 308 21.86 18.65 -29.20
C TYR A 308 20.96 19.79 -28.74
N GLN A 309 19.72 19.43 -28.46
CA GLN A 309 18.72 20.31 -27.89
C GLN A 309 17.89 19.53 -26.87
N GLY A 310 17.03 20.23 -26.15
CA GLY A 310 16.28 19.60 -25.10
C GLY A 310 15.31 20.53 -24.42
N PHE A 311 14.52 19.98 -23.52
CA PHE A 311 13.59 20.72 -22.71
C PHE A 311 13.66 20.29 -21.26
N ALA A 312 13.27 21.21 -20.39
CA ALA A 312 13.17 20.99 -18.95
C ALA A 312 11.85 21.56 -18.42
N TRP A 313 11.43 21.04 -17.27
CA TRP A 313 10.25 21.50 -16.54
C TRP A 313 10.45 21.31 -15.05
N GLY A 314 9.68 22.03 -14.25
CA GLY A 314 9.71 21.94 -12.80
C GLY A 314 8.34 22.23 -12.19
N MET A 315 7.99 21.45 -11.19
CA MET A 315 6.76 21.64 -10.40
C MET A 315 6.96 21.28 -8.93
N GLY A 316 6.14 21.88 -8.06
CA GLY A 316 6.11 21.56 -6.64
C GLY A 316 5.31 20.28 -6.38
N ILE A 317 5.95 19.27 -5.80
CA ILE A 317 5.30 17.99 -5.41
C ILE A 317 4.21 18.27 -4.38
N ASP A 318 4.51 19.12 -3.39
CA ASP A 318 3.58 19.45 -2.32
C ASP A 318 2.33 20.15 -2.87
N ARG A 319 2.50 21.03 -3.86
CA ARG A 319 1.40 21.73 -4.51
C ARG A 319 0.48 20.78 -5.26
N ILE A 320 1.04 19.88 -6.08
CA ILE A 320 0.22 18.92 -6.82
C ILE A 320 -0.43 17.88 -5.89
N ALA A 321 0.21 17.51 -4.78
CA ALA A 321 -0.39 16.68 -3.72
C ALA A 321 -1.61 17.36 -3.09
N MET A 322 -1.48 18.64 -2.74
CA MET A 322 -2.60 19.43 -2.21
C MET A 322 -3.77 19.48 -3.17
N LEU A 323 -3.48 19.70 -4.45
CA LEU A 323 -4.51 19.80 -5.48
C LEU A 323 -5.20 18.47 -5.76
N LYS A 324 -4.43 17.37 -5.76
CA LYS A 324 -4.96 16.03 -6.02
C LYS A 324 -5.80 15.50 -4.86
N TYR A 325 -5.34 15.65 -3.63
CA TYR A 325 -5.99 15.07 -2.45
C TYR A 325 -6.81 16.07 -1.63
N GLY A 326 -6.96 17.32 -2.09
CA GLY A 326 -7.79 18.33 -1.44
C GLY A 326 -7.23 18.84 -0.11
N ILE A 327 -5.90 18.90 0.05
CA ILE A 327 -5.26 19.40 1.27
C ILE A 327 -5.25 20.93 1.23
N ALA A 328 -5.82 21.56 2.26
CA ALA A 328 -6.06 23.00 2.27
C ALA A 328 -4.85 23.85 2.71
N ASP A 329 -3.97 23.32 3.56
CA ASP A 329 -2.85 24.06 4.17
C ASP A 329 -1.56 23.26 4.02
N LEU A 330 -0.56 23.87 3.38
CA LEU A 330 0.72 23.24 3.08
C LEU A 330 1.47 22.83 4.36
N ARG A 331 1.33 23.60 5.45
CA ARG A 331 2.10 23.40 6.69
C ARG A 331 1.79 22.06 7.37
N GLN A 332 0.57 21.56 7.18
CA GLN A 332 0.11 20.29 7.75
C GLN A 332 0.93 19.09 7.27
N LEU A 333 1.57 19.19 6.11
CA LEU A 333 2.49 18.16 5.59
C LEU A 333 3.74 17.97 6.46
N PHE A 334 4.07 18.96 7.31
CA PHE A 334 5.30 18.95 8.11
C PHE A 334 5.03 18.89 9.63
N ASP A 335 3.78 19.05 10.06
CA ASP A 335 3.37 19.05 11.48
C ASP A 335 3.48 17.66 12.15
N SER A 336 3.60 16.59 11.36
CA SER A 336 3.67 15.20 11.84
C SER A 336 2.46 14.76 12.69
N ASP A 337 1.26 15.27 12.39
CA ASP A 337 0.02 14.88 13.08
C ASP A 337 -0.47 13.50 12.59
N VAL A 338 -0.50 12.52 13.49
CA VAL A 338 -0.94 11.15 13.20
C VAL A 338 -2.40 11.09 12.74
N ARG A 339 -3.27 11.98 13.20
CA ARG A 339 -4.68 12.02 12.77
C ARG A 339 -4.80 12.51 11.34
N TRP A 340 -3.99 13.51 10.99
CA TRP A 340 -3.88 14.01 9.62
C TRP A 340 -3.34 12.92 8.70
N LEU A 341 -2.26 12.24 9.10
CA LEU A 341 -1.68 11.13 8.33
C LEU A 341 -2.64 9.93 8.23
N SER A 342 -3.47 9.69 9.25
CA SER A 342 -4.50 8.65 9.22
C SER A 342 -5.63 8.96 8.24
N HIS A 343 -5.93 10.25 8.01
CA HIS A 343 -6.95 10.72 7.10
C HIS A 343 -6.47 10.82 5.65
N TYR A 344 -5.30 11.42 5.42
CA TYR A 344 -4.75 11.66 4.08
C TYR A 344 -3.75 10.62 3.61
N GLY A 345 -3.16 9.84 4.52
CA GLY A 345 -2.13 8.86 4.18
C GLY A 345 -2.69 7.60 3.52
N PHE A 346 -1.80 6.91 2.82
CA PHE A 346 -2.11 5.74 1.99
C PHE A 346 -1.73 4.44 2.67
N LYS A 347 -2.37 3.31 2.35
CA LYS A 347 -1.92 2.05 2.93
C LYS A 347 -0.57 1.62 2.32
N PRO A 348 0.34 1.00 3.09
CA PRO A 348 1.65 0.60 2.57
C PRO A 348 1.65 -0.39 1.40
N LEU A 349 0.52 -1.09 1.18
CA LEU A 349 0.39 -2.08 0.10
C LEU A 349 -0.41 -1.54 -1.11
N GLU A 350 -0.97 -0.33 -0.99
CA GLU A 350 -1.67 0.38 -2.07
C GLU A 350 -0.63 1.16 -2.89
N VAL A 351 0.27 0.41 -3.55
CA VAL A 351 1.34 0.99 -4.37
C VAL A 351 0.72 1.52 -5.69
N PRO A 352 1.00 2.77 -6.09
CA PRO A 352 0.42 3.34 -7.30
C PRO A 352 0.90 2.57 -8.54
N THR A 353 -0.03 2.23 -9.43
CA THR A 353 0.30 1.61 -10.72
C THR A 353 -0.61 2.14 -11.82
N LEU A 354 -0.10 2.25 -13.05
CA LEU A 354 -0.94 2.69 -14.17
C LEU A 354 -2.14 1.75 -14.45
N ALA A 355 -2.05 0.47 -14.07
CA ALA A 355 -3.13 -0.50 -14.26
C ALA A 355 -4.14 -0.56 -13.10
N GLY A 356 -3.67 -0.35 -11.87
CA GLY A 356 -4.49 -0.44 -10.64
C GLY A 356 -5.11 0.88 -10.19
N GLY A 357 -4.66 2.01 -10.76
CA GLY A 357 -4.98 3.35 -10.28
C GLY A 357 -3.76 3.99 -9.61
N LEU A 358 -3.69 5.32 -9.68
CA LEU A 358 -2.62 6.09 -9.05
C LEU A 358 -3.04 6.54 -7.66
N SER A 359 -4.32 6.87 -7.46
CA SER A 359 -4.86 7.32 -6.15
C SER A 359 -5.44 6.20 -5.28
N SER A 360 -5.32 4.95 -5.72
CA SER A 360 -5.93 3.77 -5.08
C SER A 360 -5.36 3.47 -3.71
#